data_AF-A0A521W5R1-F1
#
_entry.id   AF-A0A521W5R1-F1
#
_cell.length_a   1.000
_cell.length_b   1.000
_cell.length_c   1.000
_cell.angle_alpha   90.00
_cell.angle_beta   90.00
_cell.angle_gamma   90.00
#
_symmetry.space_group_name_H-M   'P 1'
#
loop_
_entity.id
_entity.type
_entity.pdbx_description
1 polymer ?
#
loop_
_entity_poly.entity_id
_entity_poly.type
_entity_poly.pdbx_seq_one_letter_code
_entity_poly.pdbx_strand_id
1 'polypeptide(L)' 'GGGDTVAAINKFGIAERIGYISTAGGAFLEFLEGKTLPAVAALEARADG' A
#
# COMPACT_ATOMS: atom_id res chain seq x y z
N GLY A 1 3.36 5.37 1.50
CA GLY A 1 1.96 5.28 1.05
C GLY A 1 1.07 5.74 2.16
N GLY A 2 -0.08 6.34 1.85
CA GLY A 2 -0.98 6.96 2.84
C GLY A 2 -1.48 8.33 2.41
N GLY A 3 -2.63 8.75 2.94
CA GLY A 3 -3.35 9.97 2.49
C GLY A 3 -2.48 11.23 2.53
N ASP A 4 -1.81 11.49 3.65
CA ASP A 4 -0.98 12.69 3.81
C ASP A 4 0.26 12.67 2.93
N THR A 5 0.90 11.51 2.76
CA THR A 5 2.04 11.35 1.86
C THR A 5 1.62 11.62 0.41
N VAL A 6 0.47 11.08 -0.02
CA VAL A 6 -0.07 11.31 -1.36
C VAL A 6 -0.43 12.78 -1.56
N ALA A 7 -1.06 13.42 -0.57
CA ALA A 7 -1.38 14.84 -0.62
C ALA A 7 -0.13 15.72 -0.75
N ALA A 8 0.95 15.40 -0.01
CA ALA A 8 2.23 16.09 -0.13
C ALA A 8 2.87 15.89 -1.51
N ILE A 9 2.88 14.67 -2.04
CA ILE A 9 3.42 14.37 -3.37
C ILE A 9 2.71 15.20 -4.44
N ASN A 10 1.39 15.29 -4.37
CA ASN A 10 0.58 16.10 -5.28
C ASN A 10 0.87 17.60 -5.11
N LYS A 11 0.97 18.09 -3.86
CA LYS A 11 1.27 19.49 -3.56
C LYS A 11 2.63 19.93 -4.11
N PHE A 12 3.64 19.06 -4.06
CA PHE A 12 4.99 19.36 -4.52
C PHE A 12 5.25 18.95 -5.99
N GLY A 13 4.27 18.35 -6.67
CA GLY A 13 4.39 17.95 -8.07
C GLY A 13 5.50 16.92 -8.34
N ILE A 14 5.83 16.09 -7.34
CA ILE A 14 6.98 15.16 -7.41
C ILE A 14 6.58 13.71 -7.73
N ALA A 15 5.36 13.48 -8.23
CA ALA A 15 4.84 12.13 -8.48
C ALA A 15 5.73 11.31 -9.42
N GLU A 16 6.24 11.92 -10.50
CA GLU A 16 7.11 11.25 -11.49
C GLU A 16 8.47 10.83 -10.93
N ARG A 17 8.85 11.36 -9.76
CA ARG A 17 10.12 11.02 -9.09
C ARG A 17 9.99 9.85 -8.12
N ILE A 18 8.80 9.26 -8.00
CA ILE A 18 8.52 8.18 -7.05
C ILE A 18 8.16 6.91 -7.81
N GLY A 19 8.94 5.85 -7.60
CA GLY A 19 8.77 4.57 -8.32
C GLY A 19 7.48 3.81 -8.00
N TYR A 20 6.89 4.03 -6.81
CA TYR A 20 5.60 3.44 -6.44
C TYR A 20 4.88 4.27 -5.38
N ILE A 21 3.59 4.56 -5.59
CA ILE A 21 2.75 5.30 -4.66
C ILE A 21 1.60 4.40 -4.23
N SER A 22 1.64 3.93 -2.99
CA SER A 22 0.52 3.21 -2.39
C SER A 22 -0.56 4.17 -1.85
N THR A 23 -1.79 3.97 -2.31
CA THR A 23 -3.01 4.67 -1.84
C THR A 23 -3.75 3.91 -0.75
N ALA A 24 -3.29 2.71 -0.36
CA ALA A 24 -4.01 1.78 0.51
C ALA A 24 -4.08 2.19 2.00
N GLY A 25 -3.53 3.36 2.35
CA GLY A 25 -3.66 3.92 3.71
C GLY A 25 -3.17 2.95 4.78
N GLY A 26 -4.07 2.55 5.69
CA GLY A 26 -3.79 1.64 6.80
C GLY A 26 -3.39 0.23 6.36
N ALA A 27 -3.96 -0.32 5.29
CA ALA A 27 -3.57 -1.65 4.81
C ALA A 27 -2.11 -1.71 4.34
N PHE A 28 -1.59 -0.59 3.83
CA PHE A 28 -0.16 -0.49 3.51
C PHE A 28 0.72 -0.48 4.77
N LEU A 29 0.25 0.16 5.84
CA LEU A 29 0.98 0.15 7.12
C LEU A 29 0.95 -1.23 7.77
N GLU A 30 -0.21 -1.89 7.81
CA GLU A 30 -0.34 -3.26 8.33
C GLU A 30 0.56 -4.25 7.57
N PHE A 31 0.65 -4.10 6.25
CA PHE A 31 1.58 -4.87 5.43
C PHE A 31 3.05 -4.63 5.82
N LEU A 32 3.44 -3.38 6.01
CA LEU A 32 4.81 -3.02 6.43
C LEU A 32 5.13 -3.46 7.87
N GLU A 33 4.12 -3.55 8.73
CA GLU A 33 4.23 -4.10 10.09
C GLU A 33 4.40 -5.64 10.09
N GLY A 34 4.33 -6.29 8.93
CA GLY A 34 4.43 -7.74 8.79
C GLY A 34 3.17 -8.49 9.20
N LYS A 35 2.02 -7.79 9.30
CA LYS A 35 0.74 -8.43 9.60
C LYS A 35 0.20 -9.14 8.36
N THR A 36 -0.45 -10.27 8.58
CA THR A 36 -1.18 -10.96 7.52
C THR A 36 -2.43 -10.18 7.15
N LEU A 37 -2.52 -9.76 5.89
CA LEU A 37 -3.72 -9.16 5.34
C LEU A 37 -4.75 -10.27 5.02
N PRO A 38 -5.95 -10.28 5.63
CA PRO A 38 -6.90 -11.38 5.48
C PRO A 38 -7.30 -11.67 4.03
N ALA A 39 -7.45 -10.61 3.22
CA ALA A 39 -7.80 -10.76 1.81
C ALA A 39 -6.67 -11.40 0.99
N VAL A 40 -5.40 -11.11 1.30
CA VAL A 40 -4.24 -11.70 0.62
C VAL A 40 -4.12 -13.17 1.01
N ALA A 41 -4.24 -13.49 2.30
CA ALA A 41 -4.22 -14.87 2.79
C ALA A 41 -5.32 -15.74 2.19
N ALA A 42 -6.52 -15.19 1.99
CA ALA A 42 -7.62 -15.90 1.33
C ALA A 42 -7.29 -16.23 -0.13
N LEU A 43 -6.56 -15.36 -0.84
CA LEU A 43 -6.14 -15.61 -2.22
C LEU A 43 -5.00 -16.63 -2.29
N GLU A 44 -4.01 -16.54 -1.38
CA GLU A 44 -2.91 -17.50 -1.27
C GLU A 44 -3.44 -18.91 -1.01
N ALA A 45 -4.34 -19.08 -0.03
CA ALA A 45 -4.96 -20.37 0.29
C ALA A 45 -5.76 -20.97 -0.89
N ARG A 46 -6.24 -20.14 -1.81
CA ARG A 46 -6.95 -20.59 -3.02
C ARG A 46 -6.01 -20.89 -4.19
N ALA A 47 -4.80 -20.35 -4.19
CA ALA A 47 -3.77 -20.62 -5.20
C ALA A 47 -2.98 -21.90 -4.88
N ASP A 48 -2.81 -22.20 -3.59
CA ASP A 48 -2.07 -23.37 -3.11
C ASP A 48 -2.85 -24.69 -3.16
N GLY A 49 -4.16 -24.66 -3.39
CA GLY A 49 -5.06 -25.82 -3.45
C GLY A 49 -5.57 -26.14 -4.84
#